data_AF-K1Z495-F1
#
_entry.id   AF-K1Z495-F1
#
_cell.length_a   1.000
_cell.length_b   1.000
_cell.length_c   1.000
_cell.angle_alpha   90.00
_cell.angle_beta   90.00
_cell.angle_gamma   90.00
#
_symmetry.space_group_name_H-M   'P 1'
#
loop_
_entity.id
_entity.type
_entity.pdbx_description
1 polymer ?
#
loop_
_entity_poly.entity_id
_entity_poly.type
_entity_poly.pdbx_seq_one_letter_code
_entity_poly.pdbx_strand_id
1 'polypeptide(L)'
;MEKYPDLTYQALDIERHTEKDPRRFTRFSDIKEQIQFFYDEIFEKMKSEAPALPESITPEIQNAFVEAYLEAYDPTLERDAWFEQLKNLAHAHGFARSGDEWKTGEYKGRVGDIAMMLRILLCASTKTPDLCSVMRVLGRETMEKRLRWK
;
A
#
# COMPACT_ATOMS: atom_id res chain seq x y z
N MET A 1 5.49 -22.34 4.14
CA MET A 1 5.69 -21.80 5.50
C MET A 1 7.09 -22.11 6.04
N GLU A 2 7.70 -23.26 5.72
CA GLU A 2 9.05 -23.61 6.21
C GLU A 2 10.16 -22.64 5.78
N LYS A 3 10.07 -22.07 4.56
CA LYS A 3 11.09 -21.15 4.03
C LYS A 3 11.10 -19.76 4.70
N TYR A 4 9.93 -19.26 5.10
CA TYR A 4 9.78 -17.91 5.66
C TYR A 4 8.79 -17.90 6.84
N PRO A 5 9.07 -18.61 7.94
CA PRO A 5 8.12 -18.79 9.03
C PRO A 5 7.73 -17.45 9.67
N ASP A 6 8.70 -16.64 10.06
CA ASP A 6 8.44 -15.37 10.77
C ASP A 6 7.67 -14.36 9.91
N LEU A 7 8.06 -14.21 8.64
CA LEU A 7 7.34 -13.36 7.69
C LEU A 7 5.89 -13.85 7.51
N THR A 8 5.69 -15.16 7.42
CA THR A 8 4.36 -15.74 7.29
C THR A 8 3.52 -15.44 8.54
N TYR A 9 4.09 -15.61 9.74
CA TYR A 9 3.40 -15.30 10.98
C TYR A 9 3.01 -13.83 11.05
N GLN A 10 3.93 -12.92 10.76
CA GLN A 10 3.67 -11.48 10.75
C GLN A 10 2.59 -11.10 9.72
N ALA A 11 2.65 -11.66 8.51
CA ALA A 11 1.64 -11.42 7.48
C ALA A 11 0.25 -11.95 7.89
N LEU A 12 0.19 -13.11 8.55
CA LEU A 12 -1.05 -13.66 9.08
C LEU A 12 -1.58 -12.87 10.26
N ASP A 13 -0.73 -12.23 11.06
CA ASP A 13 -1.11 -11.47 12.25
C ASP A 13 -1.76 -10.10 11.94
N ILE A 14 -1.55 -9.57 10.73
CA ILE A 14 -2.16 -8.31 10.30
C ILE A 14 -3.70 -8.35 10.50
N GLU A 15 -4.22 -7.32 11.18
CA GLU A 15 -5.65 -7.16 11.50
C GLU A 15 -6.27 -8.27 12.36
N ARG A 16 -5.48 -9.24 12.86
CA ARG A 16 -5.97 -10.23 13.83
C ARG A 16 -6.29 -9.55 15.16
N HIS A 17 -7.23 -10.14 15.91
CA HIS A 17 -7.68 -9.59 17.20
C HIS A 17 -8.31 -8.20 17.12
N THR A 18 -8.75 -7.78 15.92
CA THR A 18 -9.55 -6.57 15.69
C THR A 18 -10.95 -6.94 15.24
N GLU A 19 -11.87 -5.97 15.17
CA GLU A 19 -13.21 -6.18 14.59
C GLU A 19 -13.19 -6.65 13.12
N LYS A 20 -12.04 -6.54 12.45
CA LYS A 20 -11.83 -7.02 11.08
C LYS A 20 -11.35 -8.46 11.00
N ASP A 21 -10.83 -9.05 12.08
CA ASP A 21 -10.24 -10.41 12.11
C ASP A 21 -11.15 -11.49 11.47
N PRO A 22 -12.43 -11.66 11.85
CA PRO A 22 -13.29 -12.68 11.22
C PRO A 22 -13.66 -12.36 9.76
N ARG A 23 -13.46 -11.11 9.32
CA ARG A 23 -13.73 -10.66 7.95
C ARG A 23 -12.50 -10.78 7.05
N ARG A 24 -11.30 -10.88 7.62
CA ARG A 24 -10.07 -10.98 6.85
C ARG A 24 -9.99 -12.31 6.11
N PHE A 25 -10.28 -13.43 6.77
CA PHE A 25 -10.29 -14.74 6.13
C PHE A 25 -11.63 -15.43 6.34
N THR A 26 -12.38 -15.62 5.26
CA THR A 26 -13.65 -16.37 5.27
C THR A 26 -13.45 -17.78 4.72
N ARG A 27 -12.59 -17.93 3.72
CA ARG A 27 -12.26 -19.19 3.04
C ARG A 27 -10.75 -19.40 3.03
N PHE A 28 -10.32 -20.66 2.90
CA PHE A 28 -8.90 -20.99 2.84
C PHE A 28 -8.17 -20.33 1.66
N SER A 29 -8.87 -20.12 0.53
CA SER A 29 -8.35 -19.40 -0.64
C SER A 29 -7.93 -17.96 -0.33
N ASP A 30 -8.60 -17.30 0.62
CA ASP A 30 -8.36 -15.89 0.97
C ASP A 30 -6.97 -15.70 1.56
N ILE A 31 -6.43 -16.74 2.22
CA ILE A 31 -5.07 -16.72 2.78
C ILE A 31 -4.06 -16.44 1.68
N LYS A 32 -4.09 -17.24 0.61
CA LYS A 32 -3.16 -17.06 -0.52
C LYS A 32 -3.29 -15.67 -1.12
N GLU A 33 -4.50 -15.23 -1.41
CA GLU A 33 -4.74 -13.93 -2.05
C GLU A 33 -4.22 -12.75 -1.23
N GLN A 34 -4.29 -12.83 0.10
CA GLN A 34 -3.92 -11.73 0.98
C GLN A 34 -2.51 -11.77 1.56
N ILE A 35 -1.75 -12.86 1.35
CA ILE A 35 -0.36 -12.94 1.83
C ILE A 35 0.67 -13.22 0.74
N GLN A 36 0.26 -13.66 -0.46
CA GLN A 36 1.21 -14.11 -1.48
C GLN A 36 2.21 -13.02 -1.91
N PHE A 37 1.81 -11.75 -1.89
CA PHE A 37 2.67 -10.63 -2.26
C PHE A 37 3.77 -10.33 -1.24
N PHE A 38 3.73 -10.88 -0.02
CA PHE A 38 4.84 -10.74 0.92
C PHE A 38 6.09 -11.51 0.48
N TYR A 39 5.92 -12.58 -0.30
CA TYR A 39 7.05 -13.39 -0.78
C TYR A 39 7.61 -12.80 -2.07
N ASP A 40 8.88 -12.38 -2.03
CA ASP A 40 9.56 -11.72 -3.16
C ASP A 40 9.47 -12.54 -4.45
N GLU A 41 9.68 -13.86 -4.41
CA GLU A 41 9.60 -14.71 -5.60
C GLU A 41 8.19 -14.80 -6.23
N ILE A 42 7.15 -14.55 -5.44
CA ILE A 42 5.76 -14.55 -5.91
C ILE A 42 5.40 -13.15 -6.39
N PHE A 43 5.77 -12.11 -5.62
CA PHE A 43 5.59 -10.72 -6.02
C PHE A 43 6.20 -10.44 -7.40
N GLU A 44 7.43 -10.88 -7.66
CA GLU A 44 8.07 -10.67 -8.96
C GLU A 44 7.30 -11.30 -10.13
N LYS A 45 6.60 -12.42 -9.91
CA LYS A 45 5.71 -13.03 -10.90
C LYS A 45 4.40 -12.27 -11.05
N MET A 46 3.89 -11.68 -9.96
CA MET A 46 2.65 -10.90 -9.98
C MET A 46 2.82 -9.55 -10.70
N LYS A 47 4.02 -8.96 -10.68
CA LYS A 47 4.29 -7.63 -11.27
C LYS A 47 3.86 -7.52 -12.73
N SER A 48 4.05 -8.56 -13.53
CA SER A 48 3.69 -8.55 -14.96
C SER A 48 2.18 -8.44 -15.20
N GLU A 49 1.37 -8.84 -14.23
CA GLU A 49 -0.10 -8.82 -14.29
C GLU A 49 -0.69 -7.78 -13.32
N ALA A 50 0.14 -6.90 -12.76
CA ALA A 50 -0.30 -5.93 -11.77
C ALA A 50 -1.33 -4.96 -12.38
N PRO A 51 -2.39 -4.61 -11.63
CA PRO A 51 -3.41 -3.66 -12.08
C PRO A 51 -2.82 -2.33 -12.54
N ALA A 52 -3.48 -1.67 -13.48
CA ALA A 52 -3.13 -0.32 -13.90
C ALA A 52 -3.21 0.65 -12.70
N LEU A 53 -2.33 1.65 -12.68
CA LEU A 53 -2.41 2.73 -11.70
C LEU A 53 -3.66 3.59 -11.98
N PRO A 54 -4.20 4.30 -10.97
CA PRO A 54 -5.28 5.25 -11.21
C PRO A 54 -4.89 6.29 -12.27
N GLU A 55 -5.84 6.72 -13.09
CA GLU A 55 -5.59 7.65 -14.21
C GLU A 55 -4.99 9.00 -13.77
N SER A 56 -5.24 9.41 -12.53
CA SER A 56 -4.67 10.61 -11.91
C SER A 56 -3.17 10.50 -11.61
N ILE A 57 -2.59 9.31 -11.73
CA ILE A 57 -1.18 9.02 -11.43
C ILE A 57 -0.39 8.91 -12.74
N THR A 58 0.25 10.01 -13.14
CA THR A 58 1.21 10.00 -14.24
C THR A 58 2.59 9.53 -13.75
N PRO A 59 3.50 9.09 -14.65
CA PRO A 59 4.87 8.73 -14.26
C PRO A 59 5.61 9.84 -13.50
N GLU A 60 5.37 11.10 -13.87
CA GLU A 60 5.98 12.26 -13.19
C GLU A 60 5.46 12.41 -11.76
N ILE A 61 4.15 12.24 -11.56
CA ILE A 61 3.53 12.28 -10.24
C ILE A 61 4.02 11.12 -9.39
N GLN A 62 4.04 9.90 -9.95
CA GLN A 62 4.52 8.71 -9.26
C GLN A 62 5.95 8.91 -8.77
N ASN A 63 6.87 9.30 -9.66
CA ASN A 63 8.27 9.50 -9.30
C ASN A 63 8.43 10.57 -8.22
N ALA A 64 7.84 11.75 -8.42
CA ALA A 64 7.95 12.84 -7.46
C ALA A 64 7.37 12.47 -6.08
N PHE A 65 6.21 11.80 -6.05
CA PHE A 65 5.57 11.39 -4.81
C PHE A 65 6.36 10.29 -4.10
N VAL A 66 6.85 9.28 -4.84
CA VAL A 66 7.62 8.16 -4.26
C VAL A 66 8.89 8.64 -3.57
N GLU A 67 9.62 9.59 -4.17
CA GLU A 67 10.79 10.20 -3.51
C GLU A 67 10.41 10.86 -2.19
N ALA A 68 9.45 11.81 -2.23
CA ALA A 68 9.01 12.53 -1.04
C ALA A 68 8.47 11.57 0.05
N TYR A 69 7.78 10.51 -0.37
CA TYR A 69 7.24 9.51 0.54
C TYR A 69 8.33 8.68 1.22
N LEU A 70 9.35 8.25 0.50
CA LEU A 70 10.46 7.48 1.07
C LEU A 70 11.34 8.32 2.02
N GLU A 71 11.48 9.61 1.75
CA GLU A 71 12.15 10.55 2.65
C GLU A 71 11.34 10.75 3.95
N ALA A 72 10.02 10.89 3.84
CA ALA A 72 9.14 11.12 4.98
C ALA A 72 8.72 9.84 5.73
N TYR A 73 8.99 8.64 5.19
CA TYR A 73 8.49 7.39 5.74
C TYR A 73 9.04 7.12 7.14
N ASP A 74 8.11 6.99 8.08
CA ASP A 74 8.38 6.62 9.46
C ASP A 74 7.65 5.31 9.81
N PRO A 75 8.37 4.18 10.00
CA PRO A 75 7.77 2.89 10.29
C PRO A 75 7.14 2.80 11.69
N THR A 76 7.38 3.78 12.56
CA THR A 76 6.82 3.83 13.91
C THR A 76 5.41 4.43 13.95
N LEU A 77 4.96 5.06 12.86
CA LEU A 77 3.64 5.66 12.79
C LEU A 77 2.53 4.61 12.81
N GLU A 78 1.57 4.83 13.69
CA GLU A 78 0.33 4.07 13.70
C GLU A 78 -0.62 4.47 12.57
N ARG A 79 -1.56 3.58 12.21
CA ARG A 79 -2.41 3.70 11.02
C ARG A 79 -2.98 5.11 10.79
N ASP A 80 -3.54 5.72 11.83
CA ASP A 80 -4.21 7.00 11.70
C ASP A 80 -3.20 8.15 11.49
N ALA A 81 -2.04 8.09 12.16
CA ALA A 81 -0.95 9.06 11.98
C ALA A 81 -0.26 8.90 10.63
N TRP A 82 -0.03 7.66 10.19
CA TRP A 82 0.45 7.33 8.86
C TRP A 82 -0.50 7.86 7.78
N PHE A 83 -1.81 7.67 7.94
CA PHE A 83 -2.78 8.16 6.97
C PHE A 83 -2.83 9.69 6.92
N GLU A 84 -2.65 10.36 8.05
CA GLU A 84 -2.55 11.83 8.07
C GLU A 84 -1.28 12.33 7.39
N GLN A 85 -0.13 11.68 7.59
CA GLN A 85 1.08 11.94 6.81
C GLN A 85 0.84 11.76 5.31
N LEU A 86 0.17 10.66 4.92
CA LEU A 86 -0.16 10.38 3.52
C LEU A 86 -1.03 11.48 2.90
N LYS A 87 -2.04 11.98 3.63
CA LYS A 87 -2.86 13.11 3.16
C LYS A 87 -2.03 14.37 2.93
N ASN A 88 -1.16 14.71 3.88
CA ASN A 88 -0.35 15.93 3.78
C ASN A 88 0.61 15.88 2.58
N LEU A 89 1.27 14.73 2.37
CA LEU A 89 2.11 14.51 1.19
C LEU A 89 1.28 14.53 -0.09
N ALA A 90 0.14 13.83 -0.13
CA ALA A 90 -0.72 13.81 -1.31
C ALA A 90 -1.18 15.24 -1.68
N HIS A 91 -1.53 16.05 -0.69
CA HIS A 91 -1.94 17.44 -0.87
C HIS A 91 -0.83 18.31 -1.47
N ALA A 92 0.41 18.18 -0.98
CA ALA A 92 1.56 18.86 -1.54
C ALA A 92 1.81 18.51 -3.03
N HIS A 93 1.34 17.35 -3.48
CA HIS A 93 1.42 16.89 -4.87
C HIS A 93 0.14 17.16 -5.71
N GLY A 94 -0.83 17.88 -5.16
CA GLY A 94 -2.05 18.31 -5.85
C GLY A 94 -3.22 17.32 -5.79
N PHE A 95 -3.28 16.49 -4.74
CA PHE A 95 -4.40 15.58 -4.48
C PHE A 95 -5.24 16.05 -3.29
N ALA A 96 -6.55 15.87 -3.38
CA ALA A 96 -7.47 16.26 -2.32
C ALA A 96 -7.29 15.37 -1.07
N ARG A 97 -7.22 16.00 0.11
CA ARG A 97 -7.18 15.35 1.44
C ARG A 97 -8.53 14.81 1.85
N SER A 98 -9.61 15.42 1.34
CA SER A 98 -10.99 15.13 1.74
C SER A 98 -11.93 15.11 0.54
N GLY A 99 -13.13 14.58 0.77
CA GLY A 99 -14.20 14.62 -0.24
C GLY A 99 -14.68 16.04 -0.54
N ASP A 100 -14.56 16.97 0.41
CA ASP A 100 -14.99 18.36 0.22
C ASP A 100 -13.99 19.14 -0.63
N GLU A 101 -12.69 18.94 -0.41
CA GLU A 101 -11.64 19.44 -1.31
C GLU A 101 -11.81 18.89 -2.72
N TRP A 102 -12.12 17.60 -2.85
CA TRP A 102 -12.33 16.99 -4.17
C TRP A 102 -13.47 17.64 -4.96
N LYS A 103 -14.55 18.04 -4.28
CA LYS A 103 -15.72 18.69 -4.91
C LYS A 103 -15.41 20.06 -5.51
N THR A 104 -14.31 20.72 -5.12
CA THR A 104 -13.93 22.02 -5.71
C THR A 104 -13.47 21.89 -7.16
N GLY A 105 -13.02 20.69 -7.56
CA GLY A 105 -12.49 20.43 -8.91
C GLY A 105 -11.07 20.96 -9.15
N GLU A 106 -10.37 21.40 -8.10
CA GLU A 106 -9.04 22.02 -8.20
C GLU A 106 -7.88 21.01 -8.11
N TYR A 107 -8.18 19.75 -7.77
CA TYR A 107 -7.19 18.71 -7.51
C TYR A 107 -7.11 17.70 -8.65
N LYS A 108 -5.94 17.07 -8.82
CA LYS A 108 -5.69 16.06 -9.86
C LYS A 108 -6.34 14.71 -9.56
N GLY A 109 -6.58 14.45 -8.28
CA GLY A 109 -7.17 13.21 -7.78
C GLY A 109 -7.40 13.29 -6.28
N ARG A 110 -7.68 12.14 -5.66
CA ARG A 110 -7.93 12.00 -4.22
C ARG A 110 -6.79 11.28 -3.52
N VAL A 111 -6.61 11.48 -2.22
CA VAL A 111 -5.66 10.69 -1.40
C VAL A 111 -5.87 9.16 -1.55
N GLY A 112 -7.09 8.72 -1.85
CA GLY A 112 -7.39 7.32 -2.17
C GLY A 112 -6.65 6.79 -3.41
N ASP A 113 -6.40 7.64 -4.41
CA ASP A 113 -5.66 7.26 -5.61
C ASP A 113 -4.17 7.04 -5.29
N ILE A 114 -3.61 7.90 -4.45
CA ILE A 114 -2.24 7.75 -3.90
C ILE A 114 -2.12 6.46 -3.08
N ALA A 115 -3.08 6.19 -2.19
CA ALA A 115 -3.10 4.94 -1.42
C ALA A 115 -3.24 3.71 -2.32
N MET A 116 -3.99 3.81 -3.43
CA MET A 116 -4.11 2.73 -4.43
C MET A 116 -2.81 2.54 -5.21
N MET A 117 -2.13 3.63 -5.61
CA MET A 117 -0.82 3.57 -6.24
C MET A 117 0.19 2.83 -5.34
N LEU A 118 0.33 3.24 -4.09
CA LEU A 118 1.22 2.56 -3.13
C LEU A 118 0.87 1.07 -3.00
N ARG A 119 -0.42 0.74 -2.90
CA ARG A 119 -0.88 -0.64 -2.82
C ARG A 119 -0.47 -1.48 -4.04
N ILE A 120 -0.68 -0.95 -5.24
CA ILE A 120 -0.33 -1.66 -6.49
C ILE A 120 1.18 -1.82 -6.60
N LEU A 121 1.95 -0.77 -6.34
CA LEU A 121 3.42 -0.83 -6.42
C LEU A 121 4.01 -1.83 -5.42
N LEU A 122 3.50 -1.85 -4.19
CA LEU A 122 4.02 -2.71 -3.12
C LEU A 122 3.53 -4.16 -3.18
N CYS A 123 2.30 -4.38 -3.68
CA CYS A 123 1.60 -5.66 -3.55
C CYS A 123 1.14 -6.27 -4.87
N ALA A 124 1.31 -5.56 -6.01
CA ALA A 124 0.79 -5.97 -7.32
C ALA A 124 -0.71 -6.34 -7.30
N SER A 125 -1.48 -5.68 -6.42
CA SER A 125 -2.88 -5.99 -6.14
C SER A 125 -3.66 -4.72 -5.79
N THR A 126 -4.96 -4.68 -6.07
CA THR A 126 -5.89 -3.65 -5.59
C THR A 126 -6.52 -4.01 -4.24
N LYS A 127 -6.31 -5.24 -3.77
CA LYS A 127 -6.86 -5.77 -2.51
C LYS A 127 -5.71 -6.21 -1.60
N THR A 128 -5.66 -5.62 -0.42
CA THR A 128 -4.71 -5.97 0.64
C THR A 128 -5.44 -5.86 1.97
N PRO A 129 -4.91 -6.48 3.05
CA PRO A 129 -5.22 -6.00 4.40
C PRO A 129 -4.72 -4.55 4.58
N ASP A 130 -4.83 -4.01 5.79
CA ASP A 130 -4.36 -2.66 6.13
C ASP A 130 -2.96 -2.36 5.56
N LEU A 131 -2.86 -1.32 4.72
CA LEU A 131 -1.65 -1.03 3.96
C LEU A 131 -0.49 -0.55 4.86
N CYS A 132 -0.79 0.17 5.94
CA CYS A 132 0.23 0.60 6.91
C CYS A 132 0.88 -0.62 7.57
N SER A 133 0.06 -1.58 8.00
CA SER A 133 0.53 -2.85 8.57
C SER A 133 1.32 -3.68 7.55
N VAL A 134 0.84 -3.77 6.30
CA VAL A 134 1.56 -4.44 5.20
C VAL A 134 2.94 -3.83 5.02
N MET A 135 3.05 -2.51 4.97
CA MET A 135 4.32 -1.80 4.82
C MET A 135 5.30 -2.08 5.95
N ARG A 136 4.82 -2.15 7.20
CA ARG A 136 5.67 -2.51 8.34
C ARG A 136 6.23 -3.93 8.20
N VAL A 137 5.39 -4.89 7.80
CA VAL A 137 5.81 -6.28 7.59
C VAL A 137 6.77 -6.42 6.41
N LEU A 138 6.57 -5.66 5.32
CA LEU A 138 7.50 -5.62 4.18
C LEU A 138 8.86 -5.03 4.57
N GLY A 139 8.85 -4.02 5.43
CA GLY A 139 10.04 -3.28 5.83
C GLY A 139 10.52 -2.28 4.77
N ARG A 140 11.39 -1.36 5.19
CA ARG A 140 11.85 -0.22 4.39
C ARG A 140 12.57 -0.64 3.10
N GLU A 141 13.50 -1.58 3.18
CA GLU A 141 14.30 -2.03 2.03
C GLU A 141 13.41 -2.60 0.91
N THR A 142 12.47 -3.47 1.27
CA THR A 142 11.50 -4.02 0.32
C THR A 142 10.62 -2.94 -0.29
N MET A 143 10.16 -1.98 0.51
CA MET A 143 9.36 -0.87 0.00
C MET A 143 10.14 -0.02 -1.01
N GLU A 144 11.39 0.35 -0.71
CA GLU A 144 12.24 1.14 -1.60
C GLU A 144 12.46 0.43 -2.95
N LYS A 145 12.70 -0.88 -2.92
CA LYS A 145 12.80 -1.72 -4.14
C LYS A 145 11.48 -1.75 -4.92
N ARG A 146 10.34 -1.85 -4.24
CA ARG A 146 9.03 -2.07 -4.87
C ARG A 146 8.29 -0.80 -5.28
N LEU A 147 8.68 0.38 -4.82
CA LEU A 147 8.00 1.61 -5.24
C LEU A 147 8.49 2.16 -6.60
N ARG A 148 9.50 1.53 -7.22
CA ARG A 148 10.25 2.10 -8.36
C ARG A 148 10.23 1.27 -9.65
N TRP A 149 9.47 0.17 -9.72
CA TRP A 149 9.58 -0.78 -10.85
C TRP A 149 8.58 -0.56 -11.99
N LYS A 150 7.59 0.32 -11.82
CA LYS A 150 6.50 0.55 -12.78
C LYS A 150 6.67 1.87 -13.51
#